data_AF-A0A836VIM8-F1
#
_entry.id   AF-A0A836VIM8-F1
#
_cell.length_a   1.000
_cell.length_b   1.000
_cell.length_c   1.000
_cell.angle_alpha   90.00
_cell.angle_beta   90.00
_cell.angle_gamma   90.00
#
_symmetry.space_group_name_H-M   'P 1'
#
loop_
_entity.id
_entity.type
_entity.pdbx_description
1 polymer ?
#
loop_
_entity_poly.entity_id
_entity_poly.type
_entity_poly.pdbx_seq_one_letter_code
_entity_poly.pdbx_strand_id
1 'polypeptide(L)'
;MLPSWYKRAEVGMRDPTMAARSVLLLLLPLLIPASLRGQRTDIQTFFDLLAVDPEQEAIVEQAILDGWNDSHAAMLVELYRFAQRRDRTRLFLLLERATGQPFGQDMDRWWDWIWATNPGIHPDYSMFKARLYSAIDPSFRDYFDDGLPANIRLDEVRWGGVVRDGIPPLDLPAFTDARGARYLDDDNIVFGIAINGEERAYPKRIMAWHEMFKDT
;
A
#
# COMPACT_ATOMS: atom_id res chain seq x y z
N MET A 1 -41.64 -61.38 20.38
CA MET A 1 -42.77 -60.43 20.33
C MET A 1 -42.81 -59.84 18.93
N LEU A 2 -43.76 -60.27 18.10
CA LEU A 2 -44.13 -59.70 16.78
C LEU A 2 -45.37 -58.79 17.02
N PRO A 3 -45.67 -57.77 16.18
CA PRO A 3 -46.19 -57.93 14.79
C PRO A 3 -45.58 -56.94 13.78
N SER A 4 -45.37 -57.23 12.49
CA SER A 4 -46.22 -57.80 11.42
C SER A 4 -47.17 -56.79 10.75
N TRP A 5 -47.15 -56.83 9.40
CA TRP A 5 -48.05 -56.23 8.38
C TRP A 5 -47.68 -54.79 7.92
N TYR A 6 -47.53 -54.47 6.62
CA TYR A 6 -48.30 -54.94 5.45
C TYR A 6 -47.53 -54.92 4.10
N LYS A 7 -47.59 -56.07 3.42
CA LYS A 7 -47.57 -56.44 1.98
C LYS A 7 -47.20 -55.44 0.84
N ARG A 8 -46.23 -55.93 0.06
CA ARG A 8 -45.97 -55.94 -1.40
C ARG A 8 -47.14 -55.58 -2.35
N ALA A 9 -46.84 -54.78 -3.39
CA ALA A 9 -47.42 -54.90 -4.73
C ALA A 9 -46.44 -54.33 -5.80
N GLU A 10 -45.89 -55.22 -6.64
CA GLU A 10 -45.38 -54.87 -7.97
C GLU A 10 -46.54 -54.97 -8.95
N VAL A 11 -46.88 -53.91 -9.70
CA VAL A 11 -47.51 -53.98 -11.03
C VAL A 11 -47.25 -52.65 -11.77
N GLY A 12 -46.83 -52.74 -13.04
CA GLY A 12 -47.42 -51.88 -14.06
C GLY A 12 -46.54 -50.79 -14.68
N MET A 13 -45.70 -51.20 -15.62
CA MET A 13 -45.18 -50.38 -16.71
C MET A 13 -46.31 -49.68 -17.48
N ARG A 14 -46.36 -48.34 -17.46
CA ARG A 14 -46.96 -47.51 -18.52
C ARG A 14 -46.26 -46.15 -18.62
N ASP A 15 -45.64 -45.96 -19.78
CA ASP A 15 -45.16 -44.71 -20.33
C ASP A 15 -46.29 -43.68 -20.46
N PRO A 16 -46.05 -42.41 -20.10
CA PRO A 16 -46.58 -41.32 -20.88
C PRO A 16 -45.43 -40.40 -21.30
N THR A 17 -45.22 -40.38 -22.62
CA THR A 17 -44.47 -39.40 -23.38
C THR A 17 -44.55 -37.99 -22.78
N MET A 18 -43.50 -37.56 -22.08
CA MET A 18 -43.26 -36.14 -21.80
C MET A 18 -42.26 -35.63 -22.84
N ALA A 19 -42.74 -34.72 -23.67
CA ALA A 19 -41.93 -33.94 -24.59
C ALA A 19 -40.83 -33.20 -23.79
N ALA A 20 -39.59 -33.69 -23.89
CA ALA A 20 -38.43 -32.99 -23.39
C ALA A 20 -38.22 -31.72 -24.24
N ARG A 21 -38.60 -30.57 -23.69
CA ARG A 21 -38.13 -29.27 -24.19
C ARG A 21 -36.64 -29.17 -23.83
N SER A 22 -35.78 -29.55 -24.76
CA SER A 22 -34.34 -29.27 -24.69
C SER A 22 -34.14 -27.75 -24.70
N VAL A 23 -33.87 -27.15 -23.53
CA VAL A 23 -33.28 -25.83 -23.45
C VAL A 23 -31.79 -26.01 -23.69
N LEU A 24 -31.35 -25.71 -24.92
CA LEU A 24 -29.94 -25.65 -25.27
C LEU A 24 -29.35 -24.39 -24.61
N LEU A 25 -28.79 -24.53 -23.40
CA LEU A 25 -27.93 -23.51 -22.81
C LEU A 25 -26.62 -23.49 -23.59
N LEU A 26 -26.55 -22.61 -24.58
CA LEU A 26 -25.31 -22.20 -25.22
C LEU A 26 -24.47 -21.46 -24.16
N LEU A 27 -23.62 -22.21 -23.45
CA LEU A 27 -22.47 -21.65 -22.75
C LEU A 27 -21.51 -21.12 -23.82
N LEU A 28 -21.75 -19.90 -24.31
CA LEU A 28 -20.71 -19.16 -25.00
C LEU A 28 -19.64 -18.84 -23.95
N PRO A 29 -18.39 -19.31 -24.10
CA PRO A 29 -17.31 -18.72 -23.32
C PRO A 29 -17.27 -17.25 -23.74
N LEU A 30 -17.46 -16.35 -22.78
CA LEU A 30 -17.10 -14.93 -22.95
C LEU A 30 -15.60 -14.91 -23.26
N LEU A 31 -15.28 -14.96 -24.56
CA LEU A 31 -13.96 -14.63 -25.07
C LEU A 31 -13.78 -13.14 -24.79
N ILE A 32 -13.26 -12.83 -23.61
CA ILE A 32 -12.70 -11.51 -23.32
C ILE A 32 -11.65 -11.28 -24.41
N PRO A 33 -11.81 -10.27 -25.28
CA PRO A 33 -10.86 -10.05 -26.35
C PRO A 33 -9.48 -9.81 -25.75
N ALA A 34 -8.46 -10.50 -26.28
CA ALA A 34 -7.08 -10.43 -25.80
C ALA A 34 -6.50 -9.00 -25.80
N SER A 35 -7.17 -8.05 -26.46
CA SER A 35 -6.85 -6.62 -26.47
C SER A 35 -6.97 -5.92 -25.12
N LEU A 36 -7.63 -6.53 -24.12
CA LEU A 36 -7.67 -5.98 -22.75
C LEU A 36 -6.48 -6.42 -21.88
N ARG A 37 -5.74 -7.47 -22.26
CA ARG A 37 -4.57 -8.00 -21.51
C ARG A 37 -3.30 -7.14 -21.62
N GLY A 38 -3.40 -5.93 -22.16
CA GLY A 38 -2.28 -4.99 -22.29
C GLY A 38 -2.66 -3.54 -21.98
N GLN A 39 -3.86 -3.30 -21.46
CA GLN A 39 -4.26 -1.97 -21.03
C GLN A 39 -3.70 -1.73 -19.62
N ARG A 40 -2.78 -0.77 -19.49
CA ARG A 40 -2.20 -0.37 -18.20
C ARG A 40 -3.32 0.03 -17.24
N THR A 41 -3.25 -0.43 -16.00
CA THR A 41 -4.18 0.03 -14.96
C THR A 41 -3.88 1.50 -14.66
N ASP A 42 -4.85 2.37 -14.90
CA ASP A 42 -4.71 3.79 -14.64
C ASP A 42 -4.59 4.06 -13.13
N ILE A 43 -3.74 5.02 -12.74
CA ILE A 43 -3.55 5.36 -11.33
C ILE A 43 -4.85 5.85 -10.68
N GLN A 44 -5.80 6.40 -11.44
CA GLN A 44 -7.13 6.78 -10.95
C GLN A 44 -7.88 5.60 -10.35
N THR A 45 -7.77 4.40 -10.93
CA THR A 45 -8.45 3.20 -10.42
C THR A 45 -8.04 2.87 -8.98
N PHE A 46 -6.80 3.19 -8.60
CA PHE A 46 -6.33 3.04 -7.22
C PHE A 46 -6.96 4.08 -6.28
N PHE A 47 -7.09 5.33 -6.71
CA PHE A 47 -7.75 6.37 -5.91
C PHE A 47 -9.26 6.10 -5.77
N ASP A 48 -9.89 5.49 -6.77
CA ASP A 48 -11.29 5.11 -6.70
C ASP A 48 -11.54 4.15 -5.53
N LEU A 49 -10.59 3.29 -5.15
CA LEU A 49 -10.71 2.42 -3.98
C LEU A 49 -10.95 3.16 -2.65
N LEU A 50 -10.54 4.44 -2.55
CA LEU A 50 -10.72 5.25 -1.35
C LEU A 50 -12.09 5.95 -1.28
N ALA A 51 -12.74 6.14 -2.42
CA ALA A 51 -13.94 6.98 -2.56
C ALA A 51 -15.15 6.25 -3.18
N VAL A 52 -15.00 4.96 -3.47
CA VAL A 52 -16.01 4.16 -4.17
C VAL A 52 -17.23 3.86 -3.30
N ASP A 53 -18.41 3.95 -3.91
CA ASP A 53 -19.66 3.49 -3.32
C ASP A 53 -19.60 1.97 -3.08
N PRO A 54 -20.18 1.43 -1.98
CA PRO A 54 -20.13 0.00 -1.69
C PRO A 54 -20.60 -0.91 -2.83
N GLU A 55 -21.51 -0.43 -3.69
CA GLU A 55 -22.04 -1.16 -4.84
C GLU A 55 -21.03 -1.27 -6.00
N GLN A 56 -20.03 -0.38 -6.05
CA GLN A 56 -19.01 -0.34 -7.09
C GLN A 56 -17.65 -0.90 -6.62
N GLU A 57 -17.48 -1.15 -5.31
CA GLU A 57 -16.23 -1.68 -4.72
C GLU A 57 -15.72 -2.93 -5.46
N ALA A 58 -16.58 -3.92 -5.69
CA ALA A 58 -16.21 -5.16 -6.36
C ALA A 58 -15.79 -4.96 -7.82
N ILE A 59 -16.35 -3.95 -8.50
CA ILE A 59 -16.03 -3.65 -9.91
C ILE A 59 -14.61 -3.06 -9.99
N VAL A 60 -14.31 -2.09 -9.11
CA VAL A 60 -12.98 -1.45 -9.07
C VAL A 60 -11.90 -2.46 -8.68
N GLU A 61 -12.18 -3.31 -7.68
CA GLU A 61 -11.26 -4.38 -7.30
C GLU A 61 -11.00 -5.37 -8.43
N GLN A 62 -12.05 -5.79 -9.14
CA GLN A 62 -11.90 -6.70 -10.26
C GLN A 62 -11.09 -6.06 -11.38
N ALA A 63 -11.28 -4.77 -11.66
CA ALA A 63 -10.48 -4.05 -12.65
C ALA A 63 -8.98 -4.01 -12.28
N ILE A 64 -8.65 -3.86 -10.98
CA ILE A 64 -7.26 -3.94 -10.50
C ILE A 64 -6.69 -5.35 -10.64
N LEU A 65 -7.48 -6.38 -10.32
CA LEU A 65 -7.04 -7.78 -10.47
C LEU A 65 -6.83 -8.17 -11.93
N ASP A 66 -7.73 -7.76 -12.82
CA ASP A 66 -7.66 -8.07 -14.25
C ASP A 66 -6.46 -7.41 -14.92
N GLY A 67 -6.10 -6.19 -14.48
CA GLY A 67 -4.95 -5.43 -14.94
C GLY A 67 -3.69 -5.58 -14.07
N TRP A 68 -3.66 -6.54 -13.14
CA TRP A 68 -2.62 -6.59 -12.13
C TRP A 68 -1.21 -6.70 -12.70
N ASN A 69 -0.29 -5.95 -12.10
CA ASN A 69 1.14 -6.04 -12.27
C ASN A 69 1.75 -5.85 -10.88
N ASP A 70 2.78 -6.61 -10.49
CA ASP A 70 3.32 -6.55 -9.14
C ASP A 70 3.90 -5.16 -8.77
N SER A 71 4.25 -4.32 -9.76
CA SER A 71 4.60 -2.91 -9.52
C SER A 71 3.46 -2.07 -8.92
N HIS A 72 2.23 -2.58 -8.92
CA HIS A 72 1.07 -1.99 -8.28
C HIS A 72 1.02 -2.22 -6.76
N ALA A 73 1.81 -3.18 -6.24
CA ALA A 73 1.78 -3.52 -4.82
C ALA A 73 2.09 -2.32 -3.93
N ALA A 74 3.12 -1.53 -4.28
CA ALA A 74 3.49 -0.32 -3.52
C ALA A 74 2.33 0.69 -3.45
N MET A 75 1.56 0.87 -4.53
CA MET A 75 0.41 1.77 -4.54
C MET A 75 -0.67 1.33 -3.56
N LEU A 76 -1.05 0.04 -3.54
CA LEU A 76 -2.03 -0.47 -2.58
C LEU A 76 -1.56 -0.36 -1.13
N VAL A 77 -0.28 -0.64 -0.85
CA VAL A 77 0.29 -0.51 0.50
C VAL A 77 0.30 0.95 0.96
N GLU A 78 0.58 1.90 0.08
CA GLU A 78 0.55 3.33 0.42
C GLU A 78 -0.88 3.85 0.67
N LEU A 79 -1.86 3.40 -0.11
CA LEU A 79 -3.26 3.78 0.08
C LEU A 79 -3.80 3.40 1.46
N TYR A 80 -3.30 2.33 2.07
CA TYR A 80 -3.72 1.89 3.41
C TYR A 80 -3.73 3.03 4.44
N ARG A 81 -2.73 3.94 4.38
CA ARG A 81 -2.61 5.07 5.32
C ARG A 81 -3.75 6.08 5.17
N PHE A 82 -4.29 6.21 3.96
CA PHE A 82 -5.34 7.15 3.58
C PHE A 82 -6.73 6.51 3.57
N ALA A 83 -6.80 5.18 3.59
CA ALA A 83 -8.04 4.43 3.63
C ALA A 83 -8.79 4.61 4.96
N GLN A 84 -10.12 4.69 4.85
CA GLN A 84 -11.01 4.63 6.00
C GLN A 84 -10.83 3.30 6.74
N ARG A 85 -11.13 3.27 8.04
CA ARG A 85 -10.98 2.06 8.86
C ARG A 85 -11.72 0.84 8.29
N ARG A 86 -12.88 1.05 7.64
CA ARG A 86 -13.68 -0.01 7.01
C ARG A 86 -12.97 -0.69 5.82
N ASP A 87 -12.15 0.08 5.09
CA ASP A 87 -11.55 -0.34 3.81
C ASP A 87 -10.14 -0.93 3.99
N ARG A 88 -9.48 -0.65 5.10
CA ARG A 88 -8.09 -1.09 5.36
C ARG A 88 -7.88 -2.60 5.22
N THR A 89 -8.78 -3.40 5.80
CA THR A 89 -8.73 -4.86 5.67
C THR A 89 -8.92 -5.30 4.22
N ARG A 90 -9.86 -4.65 3.52
CA ARG A 90 -10.22 -4.95 2.14
C ARG A 90 -9.06 -4.69 1.18
N LEU A 91 -8.32 -3.59 1.36
CA LEU A 91 -7.12 -3.27 0.56
C LEU A 91 -6.04 -4.36 0.66
N PHE A 92 -5.77 -4.86 1.87
CA PHE A 92 -4.79 -5.94 2.00
C PHE A 92 -5.32 -7.28 1.50
N LEU A 93 -6.60 -7.61 1.67
CA LEU A 93 -7.18 -8.79 1.03
C LEU A 93 -7.13 -8.73 -0.51
N LEU A 94 -7.26 -7.54 -1.09
CA LEU A 94 -7.03 -7.33 -2.52
C LEU A 94 -5.56 -7.62 -2.87
N LEU A 95 -4.62 -7.10 -2.09
CA LEU A 95 -3.19 -7.32 -2.30
C LEU A 95 -2.79 -8.80 -2.14
N GLU A 96 -3.35 -9.51 -1.16
CA GLU A 96 -3.17 -10.97 -0.98
C GLU A 96 -3.70 -11.75 -2.19
N ARG A 97 -4.91 -11.41 -2.66
CA ARG A 97 -5.48 -12.04 -3.86
C ARG A 97 -4.64 -11.79 -5.11
N ALA A 98 -4.09 -10.59 -5.25
CA ALA A 98 -3.33 -10.20 -6.42
C ALA A 98 -1.92 -10.81 -6.46
N THR A 99 -1.26 -10.93 -5.29
CA THR A 99 0.15 -11.38 -5.17
C THR A 99 0.30 -12.83 -4.72
N GLY A 100 -0.75 -13.43 -4.16
CA GLY A 100 -0.72 -14.74 -3.51
C GLY A 100 0.03 -14.77 -2.17
N GLN A 101 0.49 -13.62 -1.65
CA GLN A 101 1.21 -13.55 -0.38
C GLN A 101 0.26 -13.46 0.82
N PRO A 102 0.48 -14.20 1.92
CA PRO A 102 -0.42 -14.22 3.08
C PRO A 102 0.09 -13.34 4.23
N PHE A 103 0.36 -12.06 3.98
CA PHE A 103 0.92 -11.15 5.00
C PHE A 103 -0.15 -10.41 5.82
N GLY A 104 -1.42 -10.47 5.40
CA GLY A 104 -2.51 -9.79 6.08
C GLY A 104 -2.27 -8.28 6.19
N GLN A 105 -2.51 -7.73 7.38
CA GLN A 105 -2.33 -6.29 7.65
C GLN A 105 -0.92 -5.90 8.10
N ASP A 106 0.05 -6.81 7.98
CA ASP A 106 1.44 -6.54 8.32
C ASP A 106 2.10 -5.73 7.20
N MET A 107 2.05 -4.39 7.34
CA MET A 107 2.63 -3.46 6.37
C MET A 107 4.13 -3.69 6.16
N ASP A 108 4.87 -4.05 7.20
CA ASP A 108 6.32 -4.16 7.11
C ASP A 108 6.70 -5.38 6.28
N ARG A 109 5.99 -6.50 6.44
CA ARG A 109 6.17 -7.68 5.58
C ARG A 109 5.83 -7.42 4.11
N TRP A 110 4.84 -6.57 3.83
CA TRP A 110 4.56 -6.15 2.46
C TRP A 110 5.71 -5.34 1.87
N TRP A 111 6.27 -4.39 2.61
CA TRP A 111 7.42 -3.61 2.16
C TRP A 111 8.67 -4.48 1.98
N ASP A 112 8.95 -5.37 2.92
CA ASP A 112 10.06 -6.32 2.82
C ASP A 112 9.97 -7.15 1.54
N TRP A 113 8.76 -7.63 1.19
CA TRP A 113 8.54 -8.38 -0.05
C TRP A 113 8.70 -7.51 -1.31
N ILE A 114 8.15 -6.30 -1.33
CA ILE A 114 8.29 -5.35 -2.47
C ILE A 114 9.76 -5.03 -2.71
N TRP A 115 10.52 -4.78 -1.65
CA TRP A 115 11.93 -4.44 -1.77
C TRP A 115 12.78 -5.65 -2.16
N ALA A 116 12.52 -6.83 -1.57
CA ALA A 116 13.26 -8.05 -1.86
C ALA A 116 13.01 -8.59 -3.28
N THR A 117 11.77 -8.50 -3.77
CA THR A 117 11.42 -9.00 -5.11
C THR A 117 11.64 -7.99 -6.22
N ASN A 118 11.65 -6.69 -5.90
CA ASN A 118 11.79 -5.59 -6.84
C ASN A 118 10.88 -5.77 -8.07
N PRO A 119 9.55 -5.71 -7.91
CA PRO A 119 8.61 -5.97 -9.00
C PRO A 119 8.58 -4.86 -10.07
N GLY A 120 9.45 -3.86 -9.96
CA GLY A 120 9.44 -2.66 -10.79
C GLY A 120 8.49 -1.59 -10.24
N ILE A 121 8.38 -0.50 -10.99
CA ILE A 121 7.60 0.68 -10.61
C ILE A 121 6.59 0.97 -11.72
N HIS A 122 5.34 1.30 -11.36
CA HIS A 122 4.34 1.75 -12.32
C HIS A 122 4.83 3.02 -13.03
N PRO A 123 4.67 3.18 -14.36
CA PRO A 123 5.17 4.35 -15.09
C PRO A 123 4.76 5.70 -14.50
N ASP A 124 3.54 5.79 -13.97
CA ASP A 124 2.98 7.00 -13.37
C ASP A 124 3.05 6.99 -11.83
N TYR A 125 3.97 6.22 -11.23
CA TYR A 125 4.05 6.08 -9.77
C TYR A 125 4.49 7.39 -9.08
N SER A 126 5.36 8.18 -9.71
CA SER A 126 5.68 9.55 -9.28
C SER A 126 4.43 10.41 -9.19
N MET A 127 3.63 10.46 -10.25
CA MET A 127 2.34 11.16 -10.27
C MET A 127 1.36 10.65 -9.21
N PHE A 128 1.30 9.32 -9.01
CA PHE A 128 0.52 8.72 -7.94
C PHE A 128 0.95 9.24 -6.56
N LYS A 129 2.25 9.22 -6.24
CA LYS A 129 2.80 9.73 -4.98
C LYS A 129 2.56 11.23 -4.82
N ALA A 130 2.79 12.02 -5.89
CA ALA A 130 2.52 13.46 -5.91
C ALA A 130 1.06 13.75 -5.50
N ARG A 131 0.11 13.04 -6.12
CA ARG A 131 -1.31 13.20 -5.80
C ARG A 131 -1.63 12.75 -4.39
N LEU A 132 -1.22 11.53 -4.01
CA LEU A 132 -1.51 10.94 -2.71
C LEU A 132 -0.99 11.80 -1.56
N TYR A 133 0.29 12.17 -1.61
CA TYR A 133 0.95 12.91 -0.54
C TYR A 133 0.57 14.40 -0.54
N SER A 134 0.17 14.98 -1.67
CA SER A 134 -0.36 16.35 -1.70
C SER A 134 -1.65 16.55 -0.91
N ALA A 135 -2.35 15.47 -0.56
CA ALA A 135 -3.50 15.51 0.35
C ALA A 135 -3.10 15.79 1.81
N ILE A 136 -1.84 15.54 2.18
CA ILE A 136 -1.27 15.86 3.50
C ILE A 136 -0.71 17.28 3.48
N ASP A 137 0.16 17.55 2.50
CA ASP A 137 0.83 18.83 2.32
C ASP A 137 0.96 19.10 0.81
N PRO A 138 0.33 20.16 0.28
CA PRO A 138 0.37 20.46 -1.15
C PRO A 138 1.78 20.55 -1.74
N SER A 139 2.77 20.90 -0.91
CA SER A 139 4.15 21.02 -1.34
C SER A 139 4.87 19.70 -1.58
N PHE A 140 4.31 18.58 -1.14
CA PHE A 140 4.89 17.27 -1.43
C PHE A 140 4.90 16.92 -2.92
N ARG A 141 4.13 17.64 -3.75
CA ARG A 141 4.24 17.53 -5.22
C ARG A 141 5.65 17.84 -5.72
N ASP A 142 6.34 18.78 -5.07
CA ASP A 142 7.68 19.22 -5.47
C ASP A 142 8.70 18.07 -5.44
N TYR A 143 8.45 17.01 -4.65
CA TYR A 143 9.36 15.86 -4.53
C TYR A 143 9.12 14.75 -5.56
N PHE A 144 7.99 14.80 -6.28
CA PHE A 144 7.55 13.71 -7.15
C PHE A 144 7.21 14.19 -8.57
N ASP A 145 7.76 15.33 -8.99
CA ASP A 145 7.70 15.78 -10.38
C ASP A 145 8.40 14.76 -11.30
N ASP A 146 7.69 14.35 -12.37
CA ASP A 146 8.14 13.35 -13.35
C ASP A 146 9.44 13.75 -14.07
N GLY A 147 9.81 15.03 -14.04
CA GLY A 147 11.07 15.53 -14.60
C GLY A 147 12.30 15.37 -13.69
N LEU A 148 12.14 14.95 -12.44
CA LEU A 148 13.24 14.87 -11.49
C LEU A 148 14.03 13.56 -11.64
N PRO A 149 15.37 13.62 -11.73
CA PRO A 149 16.19 12.41 -11.71
C PRO A 149 16.09 11.72 -10.35
N ALA A 150 15.64 10.48 -10.32
CA ALA A 150 15.61 9.64 -9.13
C ALA A 150 16.75 8.61 -9.18
N ASN A 151 17.69 8.70 -8.23
CA ASN A 151 18.76 7.71 -8.05
C ASN A 151 18.36 6.59 -7.07
N ILE A 152 17.17 6.69 -6.50
CA ILE A 152 16.58 5.74 -5.56
C ILE A 152 15.20 5.33 -6.09
N ARG A 153 14.78 4.09 -5.81
CA ARG A 153 13.42 3.64 -6.14
C ARG A 153 12.40 4.45 -5.37
N LEU A 154 11.36 4.94 -6.05
CA LEU A 154 10.32 5.74 -5.40
C LEU A 154 9.51 4.96 -4.35
N ASP A 155 9.51 3.62 -4.40
CA ASP A 155 8.88 2.78 -3.38
C ASP A 155 9.75 2.61 -2.12
N GLU A 156 11.02 3.05 -2.15
CA GLU A 156 11.89 3.20 -0.97
C GLU A 156 11.70 4.58 -0.30
N VAL A 157 11.09 5.55 -0.99
CA VAL A 157 10.76 6.87 -0.45
C VAL A 157 9.39 6.82 0.23
N ARG A 158 9.37 6.76 1.56
CA ARG A 158 8.15 6.64 2.35
C ARG A 158 7.90 7.89 3.20
N TRP A 159 6.64 8.28 3.34
CA TRP A 159 6.26 9.36 4.25
C TRP A 159 6.48 8.98 5.72
N GLY A 160 7.18 9.87 6.45
CA GLY A 160 7.59 9.68 7.85
C GLY A 160 6.57 10.15 8.91
N GLY A 161 5.43 10.71 8.52
CA GLY A 161 4.36 11.06 9.46
C GLY A 161 4.21 12.56 9.79
N VAL A 162 5.00 13.43 9.18
CA VAL A 162 4.96 14.90 9.39
C VAL A 162 4.80 15.65 8.06
N VAL A 163 4.27 16.88 8.11
CA VAL A 163 4.24 17.80 6.96
C VAL A 163 5.65 18.31 6.65
N ARG A 164 5.85 18.98 5.50
CA ARG A 164 7.15 19.59 5.19
C ARG A 164 7.52 20.60 6.28
N ASP A 165 8.77 20.54 6.74
CA ASP A 165 9.32 21.39 7.80
C ASP A 165 8.54 21.32 9.13
N GLY A 166 7.74 20.26 9.35
CA GLY A 166 6.95 20.07 10.57
C GLY A 166 7.81 19.88 11.84
N ILE A 167 9.06 19.43 11.67
CA ILE A 167 10.08 19.41 12.71
C ILE A 167 11.26 20.25 12.21
N PRO A 168 11.43 21.49 12.70
CA PRO A 168 12.44 22.37 12.16
C PRO A 168 13.85 21.83 12.46
N PRO A 169 14.77 21.88 11.48
CA PRO A 169 16.16 21.57 11.74
C PRO A 169 16.75 22.60 12.71
N LEU A 170 17.79 22.20 13.44
CA LEU A 170 18.64 23.14 14.15
C LEU A 170 19.67 23.67 13.15
N ASP A 171 19.39 24.85 12.60
CA ASP A 171 20.19 25.50 11.55
C ASP A 171 21.14 26.54 12.14
N LEU A 172 22.44 26.38 11.87
CA LEU A 172 23.52 27.29 12.29
C LEU A 172 23.42 27.76 13.75
N PRO A 173 23.34 26.84 14.73
CA PRO A 173 23.20 27.24 16.13
C PRO A 173 24.47 27.88 16.67
N ALA A 174 24.30 28.74 17.68
CA ALA A 174 25.43 29.26 18.42
C ALA A 174 26.09 28.17 19.27
N PHE A 175 27.42 28.15 19.29
CA PHE A 175 28.20 27.24 20.11
C PHE A 175 28.67 27.92 21.39
N THR A 176 28.93 27.10 22.41
CA THR A 176 29.57 27.52 23.65
C THR A 176 30.67 26.52 24.03
N ASP A 177 31.68 26.97 24.76
CA ASP A 177 32.71 26.07 25.27
C ASP A 177 32.16 25.19 26.40
N ALA A 178 32.93 24.18 26.80
CA ALA A 178 32.52 23.26 27.87
C ALA A 178 32.18 23.98 29.19
N ARG A 179 32.84 25.11 29.49
CA ARG A 179 32.58 25.90 30.71
C ARG A 179 31.28 26.70 30.60
N GLY A 180 30.90 27.12 29.40
CA GLY A 180 29.65 27.81 29.12
C GLY A 180 28.43 26.90 29.10
N ALA A 181 28.61 25.60 28.83
CA ALA A 181 27.55 24.58 28.77
C ALA A 181 27.00 24.16 30.16
N ARG A 182 26.75 25.11 31.07
CA ARG A 182 26.27 24.87 32.45
C ARG A 182 24.88 24.23 32.58
N TYR A 183 24.21 23.98 31.45
CA TYR A 183 22.92 23.30 31.39
C TYR A 183 23.04 21.78 31.23
N LEU A 184 24.27 21.26 31.11
CA LEU A 184 24.58 19.83 31.02
C LEU A 184 25.20 19.34 32.33
N ASP A 185 24.69 18.23 32.84
CA ASP A 185 25.33 17.46 33.91
C ASP A 185 26.30 16.43 33.31
N ASP A 186 27.25 15.93 34.10
CA ASP A 186 28.31 15.01 33.62
C ASP A 186 27.79 13.69 33.01
N ASP A 187 26.57 13.27 33.36
CA ASP A 187 25.93 12.05 32.87
C ASP A 187 25.05 12.28 31.62
N ASN A 188 24.94 13.53 31.16
CA ASN A 188 24.12 13.88 30.00
C ASN A 188 24.79 13.39 28.70
N ILE A 189 24.01 12.71 27.87
CA ILE A 189 24.50 12.16 26.61
C ILE A 189 24.69 13.28 25.57
N VAL A 190 25.85 13.28 24.93
CA VAL A 190 26.18 14.11 23.77
C VAL A 190 26.59 13.23 22.59
N PHE A 191 26.36 13.72 21.38
CA PHE A 191 26.97 13.18 20.17
C PHE A 191 28.25 13.96 19.88
N GLY A 192 29.40 13.29 19.93
CA GLY A 192 30.69 13.90 19.60
C GLY A 192 31.03 13.71 18.13
N ILE A 193 31.50 14.77 17.47
CA ILE A 193 32.00 14.73 16.09
C ILE A 193 33.40 15.34 16.09
N ALA A 194 34.36 14.63 15.48
CA ALA A 194 35.71 15.12 15.24
C ALA A 194 36.00 15.06 13.74
N ILE A 195 36.06 16.21 13.09
CA ILE A 195 36.30 16.34 11.64
C ILE A 195 37.35 17.42 11.41
N ASN A 196 38.36 17.14 10.60
CA ASN A 196 39.43 18.10 10.25
C ASN A 196 40.13 18.76 11.45
N GLY A 197 40.22 18.06 12.58
CA GLY A 197 40.84 18.58 13.82
C GLY A 197 39.92 19.49 14.64
N GLU A 198 38.67 19.67 14.23
CA GLU A 198 37.65 20.35 15.03
C GLU A 198 36.78 19.31 15.74
N GLU A 199 36.60 19.51 17.05
CA GLU A 199 35.81 18.65 17.92
C GLU A 199 34.59 19.40 18.42
N ARG A 200 33.40 18.86 18.15
CA ARG A 200 32.11 19.43 18.54
C ARG A 200 31.29 18.39 19.29
N ALA A 201 30.48 18.86 20.24
CA ALA A 201 29.56 18.04 21.01
C ALA A 201 28.14 18.58 20.89
N TYR A 202 27.21 17.72 20.50
CA TYR A 202 25.81 18.07 20.29
C TYR A 202 24.94 17.35 21.34
N PRO A 203 24.34 18.07 22.30
CA PRO A 203 23.60 17.41 23.37
C PRO A 203 22.36 16.69 22.86
N LYS A 204 22.19 15.42 23.24
CA LYS A 204 21.01 14.63 22.88
C LYS A 204 19.72 15.33 23.28
N ARG A 205 19.70 15.99 24.44
CA ARG A 205 18.53 16.71 24.97
C ARG A 205 18.10 17.90 24.11
N ILE A 206 18.98 18.43 23.26
CA ILE A 206 18.66 19.46 22.27
C ILE A 206 18.32 18.76 20.95
N MET A 207 19.19 17.89 20.46
CA MET A 207 19.01 17.18 19.19
C MET A 207 17.71 16.38 19.12
N ALA A 208 17.24 15.80 20.21
CA ALA A 208 16.01 15.00 20.23
C ALA A 208 14.74 15.77 19.83
N TRP A 209 14.78 17.11 19.83
CA TRP A 209 13.68 17.96 19.40
C TRP A 209 13.78 18.39 17.94
N HIS A 210 14.90 18.12 17.28
CA HIS A 210 15.19 18.58 15.93
C HIS A 210 15.42 17.40 14.99
N GLU A 211 14.91 17.50 13.77
CA GLU A 211 15.00 16.42 12.79
C GLU A 211 16.41 16.29 12.20
N MET A 212 17.06 17.43 11.96
CA MET A 212 18.39 17.49 11.39
C MET A 212 19.19 18.63 12.04
N PHE A 213 20.50 18.41 12.16
CA PHE A 213 21.43 19.43 12.58
C PHE A 213 22.22 19.90 11.36
N LYS A 214 22.15 21.20 11.07
CA LYS A 214 22.92 21.80 9.98
C LYS A 214 23.98 22.72 10.56
N ASP A 215 25.19 22.19 10.56
CA ASP A 215 26.41 22.91 10.90
C ASP A 215 27.08 23.50 9.67
N THR A 216 28.02 24.42 9.91
CA THR A 216 28.84 25.15 8.92
C THR A 216 29.33 24.35 7.73
#